data_AF-A0A067TQG5-F1
#
_entry.id   AF-A0A067TQG5-F1
#
_cell.length_a   1.000
_cell.length_b   1.000
_cell.length_c   1.000
_cell.angle_alpha   90.00
_cell.angle_beta   90.00
_cell.angle_gamma   90.00
#
_symmetry.space_group_name_H-M   'P 1'
#
loop_
_entity.id
_entity.type
_entity.pdbx_description
1 polymer ?
#
loop_
_entity_poly.entity_id
_entity_poly.type
_entity_poly.pdbx_seq_one_letter_code
_entity_poly.pdbx_strand_id
1 'polypeptide(L)'
;MSTVNLSMFPDSIVNPASAPYNTNITAEQPWVDTNYSLHNSDIEVRSSDGFVFQLHRLLLEATTGAFPGSEMDTGGEIVQLTESAEVLAILFKFLYPKALPDLHGTSFTLLAAVAEAAGKYEVFSAAAICNERLVYFFPDLPLHPLPFFFD
;
A
#
# COMPACT_ATOMS: atom_id res chain seq x y z
N MET A 1 43.47 23.86 38.66
CA MET A 1 42.32 23.21 39.34
C MET A 1 41.07 23.93 38.82
N SER A 2 40.49 23.45 37.71
CA SER A 2 39.23 22.66 37.65
C SER A 2 38.05 23.42 38.29
N THR A 3 36.92 23.67 37.63
CA THR A 3 36.01 22.71 36.96
C THR A 3 35.01 23.45 36.07
N VAL A 4 34.58 22.84 34.96
CA VAL A 4 33.46 23.30 34.12
C VAL A 4 32.17 22.74 34.70
N ASN A 5 31.12 23.56 34.84
CA ASN A 5 29.79 23.09 35.24
C ASN A 5 28.85 23.13 34.03
N LEU A 6 28.35 21.96 33.63
CA LEU A 6 27.54 21.72 32.44
C LEU A 6 26.10 21.41 32.87
N SER A 7 25.23 22.43 32.94
CA SER A 7 23.78 22.20 33.00
C SER A 7 22.99 23.50 32.81
N MET A 8 22.49 23.76 31.59
CA MET A 8 21.14 24.31 31.35
C MET A 8 20.95 24.65 29.86
N PHE A 9 20.64 23.62 29.06
CA PHE A 9 19.82 23.81 27.86
C PHE A 9 18.75 22.71 27.91
N PRO A 10 17.45 23.03 27.91
CA PRO A 10 16.42 22.03 27.78
C PRO A 10 16.31 21.63 26.30
N ASP A 11 16.95 20.52 25.94
CA ASP A 11 16.69 19.83 24.68
C ASP A 11 15.38 19.06 24.78
N SER A 12 14.35 19.51 24.07
CA SER A 12 13.21 18.67 23.67
C SER A 12 12.49 19.31 22.48
N ILE A 13 13.14 19.30 21.32
CA ILE A 13 12.42 19.36 20.05
C ILE A 13 11.81 17.97 19.86
N VAL A 14 10.49 17.87 20.02
CA VAL A 14 9.73 16.66 19.68
C VAL A 14 9.81 16.48 18.16
N ASN A 15 10.57 15.49 17.71
CA ASN A 15 10.59 15.06 16.32
C ASN A 15 9.30 14.26 16.01
N PRO A 16 8.44 14.71 15.09
CA PRO A 16 7.18 14.01 14.75
C PRO A 16 7.39 12.63 14.11
N ALA A 17 8.62 12.20 13.81
CA ALA A 17 8.94 10.91 13.20
C ALA A 17 8.99 9.70 14.17
N SER A 18 8.53 9.84 15.41
CA SER A 18 8.71 8.82 16.46
C SER A 18 7.39 8.30 17.06
N ALA A 19 6.37 8.11 16.23
CA ALA A 19 5.25 7.26 16.63
C ALA A 19 5.75 5.80 16.78
N PRO A 20 5.44 5.09 17.88
CA PRO A 20 5.91 3.73 18.10
C PRO A 20 5.26 2.80 17.06
N TYR A 21 6.08 2.26 16.16
CA TYR A 21 5.70 1.27 15.16
C TYR A 21 5.26 -0.02 15.85
N ASN A 22 4.10 -0.55 15.45
CA ASN A 22 3.62 -1.86 15.89
C ASN A 22 4.46 -2.94 15.20
N THR A 23 5.35 -3.60 15.94
CA THR A 23 6.27 -4.63 15.44
C THR A 23 5.60 -5.95 15.07
N ASN A 24 4.27 -6.08 15.24
CA ASN A 24 3.55 -7.32 14.94
C ASN A 24 2.88 -7.31 13.55
N ILE A 25 3.04 -6.25 12.76
CA ILE A 25 2.42 -6.16 11.44
C ILE A 25 3.32 -6.88 10.45
N THR A 26 2.84 -8.02 9.96
CA THR A 26 3.55 -8.83 8.97
C THR A 26 2.67 -8.93 7.72
N ALA A 27 3.17 -8.39 6.62
CA ALA A 27 2.66 -8.63 5.29
C ALA A 27 3.75 -9.30 4.44
N GLU A 28 3.33 -9.99 3.39
CA GLU A 28 4.25 -10.56 2.41
C GLU A 28 4.59 -9.53 1.34
N GLN A 29 5.84 -9.53 0.89
CA GLN A 29 6.24 -8.68 -0.22
C GLN A 29 5.60 -9.16 -1.54
N PRO A 30 5.00 -8.27 -2.34
CA PRO A 30 4.17 -8.66 -3.49
C PRO A 30 4.93 -9.35 -4.63
N TRP A 31 6.26 -9.28 -4.70
CA TRP A 31 7.09 -9.95 -5.70
C TRP A 31 7.57 -11.35 -5.32
N VAL A 32 7.16 -11.90 -4.18
CA VAL A 32 7.42 -13.31 -3.90
C VAL A 32 6.87 -14.17 -5.06
N ASP A 33 7.68 -15.17 -5.44
CA ASP A 33 7.50 -16.06 -6.61
C ASP A 33 7.60 -15.38 -7.98
N THR A 34 8.38 -14.31 -8.09
CA THR A 34 8.69 -13.64 -9.36
C THR A 34 10.20 -13.51 -9.57
N ASN A 35 10.61 -12.88 -10.68
CA ASN A 35 12.01 -12.50 -10.94
C ASN A 35 12.41 -11.15 -10.30
N TYR A 36 11.50 -10.51 -9.57
CA TYR A 36 11.76 -9.27 -8.84
C TYR A 36 12.23 -9.58 -7.41
N SER A 37 12.95 -8.65 -6.79
CA SER A 37 13.60 -8.87 -5.49
C SER A 37 13.86 -7.55 -4.76
N LEU A 38 14.35 -7.64 -3.52
CA LEU A 38 14.82 -6.48 -2.77
C LEU A 38 16.03 -5.78 -3.45
N HIS A 39 16.82 -6.50 -4.24
CA HIS A 39 18.04 -5.94 -4.84
C HIS A 39 17.76 -4.98 -5.99
N ASN A 40 16.58 -5.07 -6.61
CA ASN A 40 16.18 -4.25 -7.73
C ASN A 40 14.92 -3.41 -7.45
N SER A 41 14.45 -3.39 -6.20
CA SER A 41 13.43 -2.44 -5.76
C SER A 41 14.02 -1.03 -5.67
N ASP A 42 13.26 -0.04 -6.10
CA ASP A 42 13.69 1.36 -6.24
C ASP A 42 12.69 2.36 -5.63
N ILE A 43 11.67 1.87 -4.94
CA ILE A 43 10.71 2.70 -4.22
C ILE A 43 10.19 2.00 -2.95
N GLU A 44 10.19 2.76 -1.86
CA GLU A 44 9.62 2.35 -0.57
C GLU A 44 8.23 2.96 -0.39
N VAL A 45 7.26 2.11 -0.05
CA VAL A 45 5.89 2.51 0.24
C VAL A 45 5.53 2.05 1.64
N ARG A 46 5.08 2.97 2.49
CA ARG A 46 4.66 2.68 3.86
C ARG A 46 3.14 2.72 3.97
N SER A 47 2.58 1.64 4.49
CA SER A 47 1.18 1.53 4.91
C SER A 47 0.86 2.41 6.12
N SER A 48 -0.42 2.65 6.41
CA SER A 48 -0.84 3.45 7.56
C SER A 48 -0.54 2.80 8.91
N ASP A 49 -0.40 1.48 8.94
CA ASP A 49 -0.02 0.71 10.12
C ASP A 49 1.51 0.48 10.21
N GLY A 50 2.28 0.91 9.20
CA GLY A 50 3.73 1.09 9.28
C GLY A 50 4.56 -0.01 8.62
N PHE A 51 3.94 -1.00 8.00
CA PHE A 51 4.64 -1.96 7.13
C PHE A 51 5.20 -1.26 5.89
N VAL A 52 6.45 -1.57 5.54
CA VAL A 52 7.15 -1.01 4.37
C VAL A 52 7.23 -2.05 3.25
N PHE A 53 6.65 -1.69 2.11
CA PHE A 53 6.75 -2.40 0.85
C PHE A 53 7.91 -1.83 0.02
N GLN A 54 8.67 -2.72 -0.61
CA GLN A 54 9.85 -2.45 -1.44
C GLN A 54 9.53 -2.70 -2.92
N LEU A 55 8.85 -1.77 -3.57
CA LEU A 55 8.28 -1.98 -4.90
C LEU A 55 9.26 -1.61 -6.02
N HIS A 56 8.76 -1.77 -7.25
CA HIS A 56 9.47 -1.45 -8.48
C HIS A 56 8.68 -0.36 -9.22
N ARG A 57 9.26 0.82 -9.37
CA ARG A 57 8.62 2.00 -9.97
C ARG A 57 8.13 1.72 -11.38
N LEU A 58 8.91 0.98 -12.17
CA LEU A 58 8.53 0.51 -13.50
C LEU A 58 7.17 -0.21 -13.52
N LEU A 59 6.88 -1.02 -12.49
CA LEU A 59 5.59 -1.72 -12.41
C LEU A 59 4.47 -0.78 -11.98
N LEU A 60 4.74 0.16 -11.08
CA LEU A 60 3.76 1.19 -10.71
C LEU A 60 3.38 2.03 -11.94
N GLU A 61 4.36 2.51 -12.71
CA GLU A 61 4.12 3.24 -13.96
C GLU A 61 3.31 2.42 -14.98
N ALA A 62 3.59 1.11 -15.08
CA ALA A 62 2.94 0.26 -16.08
C ALA A 62 1.53 -0.21 -15.70
N THR A 63 1.17 -0.20 -14.41
CA THR A 63 -0.05 -0.87 -13.90
C THR A 63 -0.98 0.03 -13.10
N THR A 64 -0.57 1.28 -12.86
CA THR A 64 -1.35 2.29 -12.12
C THR A 64 -1.44 3.57 -12.95
N GLY A 65 -2.53 4.32 -12.80
CA GLY A 65 -2.71 5.61 -13.47
C GLY A 65 -2.62 6.82 -12.54
N ALA A 66 -2.79 6.64 -11.22
CA ALA A 66 -2.80 7.74 -10.24
C ALA A 66 -1.93 7.47 -9.00
N PHE A 67 -0.97 6.54 -9.07
CA PHE A 67 -0.15 6.19 -7.91
C PHE A 67 0.91 7.26 -7.59
N PRO A 68 1.03 7.71 -6.32
CA PRO A 68 2.05 8.69 -5.94
C PRO A 68 3.47 8.12 -6.07
N GLY A 69 4.36 8.86 -6.74
CA GLY A 69 5.76 8.45 -6.90
C GLY A 69 5.99 7.40 -8.00
N SER A 70 4.98 7.12 -8.85
CA SER A 70 5.18 6.34 -10.07
C SER A 70 6.01 7.12 -11.09
N GLU A 71 5.69 8.38 -11.38
CA GLU A 71 6.30 9.15 -12.48
C GLU A 71 7.59 9.91 -12.12
N MET A 72 7.88 10.05 -10.83
CA MET A 72 9.01 10.85 -10.35
C MET A 72 9.83 10.10 -9.31
N ASP A 73 11.14 10.30 -9.38
CA ASP A 73 12.02 9.81 -8.34
C ASP A 73 11.69 10.47 -7.00
N THR A 74 11.42 9.65 -5.99
CA THR A 74 11.10 10.11 -4.63
C THR A 74 12.35 10.63 -3.91
N GLY A 75 13.54 10.55 -4.52
CA GLY A 75 14.79 11.01 -3.91
C GLY A 75 15.16 10.20 -2.66
N GLY A 76 14.65 8.97 -2.54
CA GLY A 76 14.78 8.13 -1.35
C GLY A 76 13.75 8.41 -0.26
N GLU A 77 12.77 9.30 -0.49
CA GLU A 77 11.65 9.48 0.42
C GLU A 77 10.68 8.29 0.33
N ILE A 78 10.21 7.86 1.50
CA ILE A 78 9.22 6.79 1.64
C ILE A 78 7.84 7.37 1.34
N VAL A 79 7.13 6.76 0.39
CA VAL A 79 5.75 7.14 0.05
C VAL A 79 4.80 6.65 1.13
N GLN A 80 4.21 7.57 1.89
CA GLN A 80 3.22 7.24 2.92
C GLN A 80 1.82 7.12 2.33
N LEU A 81 1.17 5.98 2.52
CA LEU A 81 -0.21 5.72 2.13
C LEU A 81 -1.14 5.63 3.35
N THR A 82 -2.45 5.70 3.09
CA THR A 82 -3.50 5.70 4.12
C THR A 82 -4.06 4.31 4.40
N GLU A 83 -3.81 3.36 3.51
CA GLU A 83 -4.30 1.99 3.53
C GLU A 83 -3.41 1.13 4.43
N SER A 84 -4.02 0.12 5.07
CA SER A 84 -3.30 -0.83 5.92
C SER A 84 -2.40 -1.75 5.11
N ALA A 85 -1.45 -2.39 5.78
CA ALA A 85 -0.60 -3.40 5.16
C ALA A 85 -1.41 -4.53 4.51
N GLU A 86 -2.53 -4.94 5.12
CA GLU A 86 -3.38 -6.01 4.59
C GLU A 86 -4.02 -5.64 3.25
N VAL A 87 -4.54 -4.41 3.14
CA VAL A 87 -5.13 -3.89 1.89
C VAL A 87 -4.06 -3.77 0.81
N LEU A 88 -2.93 -3.15 1.14
CA LEU A 88 -1.84 -2.94 0.20
C LEU A 88 -1.16 -4.24 -0.24
N ALA A 89 -1.08 -5.25 0.64
CA ALA A 89 -0.53 -6.56 0.29
C ALA A 89 -1.37 -7.27 -0.78
N ILE A 90 -2.69 -7.11 -0.76
CA ILE A 90 -3.56 -7.64 -1.82
C ILE A 90 -3.42 -6.80 -3.08
N LEU A 91 -3.55 -5.46 -2.95
CA LEU A 91 -3.49 -4.56 -4.09
C LEU A 91 -2.19 -4.72 -4.88
N PHE A 92 -1.04 -4.75 -4.18
CA PHE A 92 0.25 -4.79 -4.85
C PHE A 92 0.56 -6.12 -5.54
N LYS A 93 -0.16 -7.21 -5.22
CA LYS A 93 -0.04 -8.46 -5.99
C LYS A 93 -0.47 -8.29 -7.45
N PHE A 94 -1.35 -7.33 -7.75
CA PHE A 94 -1.80 -7.03 -9.11
C PHE A 94 -0.76 -6.28 -9.97
N LEU A 95 0.30 -5.73 -9.37
CA LEU A 95 1.33 -5.01 -10.10
C LEU A 95 2.32 -5.96 -10.80
N TYR A 96 2.47 -7.18 -10.27
CA TYR A 96 3.51 -8.10 -10.69
C TYR A 96 2.99 -9.10 -11.73
N PRO A 97 3.85 -9.52 -12.69
CA PRO A 97 3.47 -10.45 -13.76
C PRO A 97 3.35 -11.88 -13.23
N LYS A 98 2.30 -12.16 -12.46
CA LYS A 98 1.95 -13.47 -11.91
C LYS A 98 0.45 -13.72 -12.00
N ALA A 99 0.04 -14.93 -11.61
CA ALA A 99 -1.38 -15.25 -11.50
C ALA A 99 -2.07 -14.24 -10.58
N LEU A 100 -3.23 -13.75 -11.02
CA LEU A 100 -4.05 -12.84 -10.24
C LEU A 100 -4.38 -13.48 -8.88
N PRO A 101 -4.36 -12.70 -7.79
CA PRO A 101 -4.59 -13.25 -6.47
C PRO A 101 -6.00 -13.84 -6.39
N ASP A 102 -6.11 -15.01 -5.77
CA ASP A 102 -7.41 -15.54 -5.40
C ASP A 102 -7.98 -14.72 -4.24
N LEU A 103 -9.16 -14.13 -4.46
CA LEU A 103 -9.89 -13.34 -3.46
C LEU A 103 -11.10 -14.11 -2.90
N HIS A 104 -11.24 -15.40 -3.20
CA HIS A 104 -12.25 -16.24 -2.57
C HIS A 104 -12.04 -16.31 -1.05
N GLY A 105 -13.12 -16.10 -0.29
CA GLY A 105 -13.09 -16.13 1.17
C GLY A 105 -12.57 -14.84 1.82
N THR A 106 -12.13 -13.85 1.04
CA THR A 106 -11.85 -12.50 1.54
C THR A 106 -13.12 -11.88 2.12
N SER A 107 -13.03 -11.28 3.31
CA SER A 107 -14.18 -10.61 3.93
C SER A 107 -14.68 -9.45 3.08
N PHE A 108 -15.98 -9.14 3.17
CA PHE A 108 -16.57 -7.98 2.48
C PHE A 108 -15.80 -6.69 2.77
N THR A 109 -15.51 -6.43 4.06
CA THR A 109 -14.82 -5.20 4.48
C THR A 109 -13.44 -5.06 3.88
N LEU A 110 -12.65 -6.14 3.87
CA LEU A 110 -11.32 -6.12 3.27
C LEU A 110 -11.39 -5.96 1.75
N LEU A 111 -12.29 -6.70 1.09
CA LEU A 111 -12.47 -6.62 -0.36
C LEU A 111 -12.93 -5.24 -0.82
N ALA A 112 -13.85 -4.60 -0.07
CA ALA A 112 -14.31 -3.24 -0.34
C ALA A 112 -13.17 -2.22 -0.18
N ALA A 113 -12.34 -2.36 0.86
CA ALA A 113 -11.17 -1.49 1.05
C ALA A 113 -10.13 -1.66 -0.06
N VAL A 114 -9.91 -2.88 -0.56
CA VAL A 114 -9.05 -3.13 -1.73
C VAL A 114 -9.66 -2.51 -2.99
N ALA A 115 -10.98 -2.62 -3.19
CA ALA A 115 -11.66 -1.99 -4.33
C ALA A 115 -11.53 -0.46 -4.32
N GLU A 116 -11.70 0.15 -3.14
CA GLU A 116 -11.52 1.60 -2.96
C GLU A 116 -10.08 2.03 -3.27
N ALA A 117 -9.08 1.32 -2.72
CA ALA A 117 -7.68 1.59 -3.02
C ALA A 117 -7.35 1.37 -4.51
N ALA A 118 -7.92 0.34 -5.13
CA ALA A 118 -7.75 0.06 -6.55
C ALA A 118 -8.33 1.17 -7.44
N GLY A 119 -9.49 1.73 -7.07
CA GLY A 119 -10.04 2.91 -7.74
C GLY A 119 -9.14 4.14 -7.56
N LYS A 120 -8.76 4.43 -6.31
CA LYS A 120 -7.91 5.58 -5.94
C LYS A 120 -6.57 5.62 -6.67
N TYR A 121 -5.93 4.46 -6.83
CA TYR A 121 -4.63 4.34 -7.50
C TYR A 121 -4.74 3.91 -8.97
N GLU A 122 -5.96 3.76 -9.48
CA GLU A 122 -6.24 3.33 -10.85
C GLU A 122 -5.59 1.98 -11.21
N VAL A 123 -5.62 1.02 -10.28
CA VAL A 123 -5.24 -0.38 -10.53
C VAL A 123 -6.44 -1.11 -11.12
N PHE A 124 -6.72 -0.86 -12.41
CA PHE A 124 -7.96 -1.30 -13.07
C PHE A 124 -8.22 -2.81 -13.00
N SER A 125 -7.17 -3.63 -13.06
CA SER A 125 -7.29 -5.08 -12.91
C SER A 125 -7.80 -5.49 -11.53
N ALA A 126 -7.29 -4.85 -10.47
CA ALA A 126 -7.76 -5.06 -9.11
C ALA A 126 -9.19 -4.58 -8.92
N ALA A 127 -9.51 -3.38 -9.44
CA ALA A 127 -10.86 -2.83 -9.38
C ALA A 127 -11.89 -3.76 -10.05
N ALA A 128 -11.58 -4.25 -11.26
CA ALA A 128 -12.46 -5.16 -11.99
C ALA A 128 -12.73 -6.46 -11.20
N ILE A 129 -11.70 -7.10 -10.67
CA ILE A 129 -11.87 -8.36 -9.90
C ILE A 129 -12.60 -8.09 -8.59
N CYS A 130 -12.23 -7.05 -7.83
CA CYS A 130 -12.91 -6.77 -6.57
C CYS A 130 -14.40 -6.47 -6.77
N ASN A 131 -14.74 -5.73 -7.83
CA ASN A 131 -16.14 -5.43 -8.15
C ASN A 131 -16.94 -6.68 -8.54
N GLU A 132 -16.38 -7.59 -9.34
CA GLU A 132 -17.03 -8.87 -9.64
C GLU A 132 -17.29 -9.67 -8.35
N ARG A 133 -16.32 -9.68 -7.43
CA ARG A 133 -16.41 -10.38 -6.16
C ARG A 133 -17.39 -9.74 -5.17
N LEU A 134 -17.49 -8.41 -5.13
CA LEU A 134 -18.39 -7.70 -4.24
C LEU A 134 -19.87 -8.00 -4.52
N VAL A 135 -20.22 -8.31 -5.78
CA VAL A 135 -21.60 -8.67 -6.17
C VAL A 135 -22.09 -9.92 -5.44
N TYR A 136 -21.22 -10.89 -5.10
CA TYR A 136 -21.64 -12.10 -4.37
C TYR A 136 -22.10 -11.82 -2.94
N PHE A 137 -21.75 -10.68 -2.36
CA PHE A 137 -22.26 -10.24 -1.05
C PHE A 137 -23.66 -9.62 -1.14
N PHE A 138 -24.14 -9.31 -2.35
CA PHE A 138 -25.45 -8.69 -2.61
C PHE A 138 -26.19 -9.40 -3.75
N PRO A 139 -26.58 -10.68 -3.58
CA PRO A 139 -27.17 -11.50 -4.65
C PRO A 139 -28.48 -10.94 -5.22
N ASP A 140 -29.18 -10.09 -4.45
CA ASP A 140 -30.47 -9.51 -4.83
C ASP A 140 -30.36 -8.10 -5.43
N LEU A 141 -29.16 -7.52 -5.54
CA LEU A 141 -28.99 -6.20 -6.14
C LEU A 141 -29.06 -6.33 -7.68
N PRO A 142 -29.92 -5.56 -8.39
CA PRO A 142 -29.87 -5.53 -9.84
C PRO A 142 -28.46 -5.10 -10.29
N LEU A 143 -27.95 -5.74 -11.36
CA LEU A 143 -26.62 -5.51 -11.96
C LEU A 143 -26.48 -4.11 -12.59
N HIS A 144 -26.94 -3.06 -11.92
CA HIS A 144 -26.50 -1.70 -12.19
C HIS A 144 -25.00 -1.62 -11.88
N PRO A 145 -24.20 -0.88 -12.66
CA PRO A 145 -22.82 -0.62 -12.30
C PRO A 145 -22.80 -0.08 -10.86
N LEU A 146 -22.14 -0.82 -9.95
CA LEU A 146 -22.02 -0.39 -8.57
C LEU A 146 -21.39 1.01 -8.55
N PRO A 147 -21.81 1.89 -7.62
CA PRO A 147 -21.42 3.30 -7.59
C PRO A 147 -19.92 3.57 -7.38
N PHE A 148 -19.08 2.54 -7.39
CA PHE A 148 -17.64 2.63 -7.16
C PHE A 148 -16.81 2.92 -8.42
N PHE A 149 -17.42 3.23 -9.57
CA PHE A 149 -16.70 3.50 -10.81
C PHE A 149 -16.63 4.99 -11.14
N PHE A 150 -15.42 5.55 -10.92
CA PHE A 150 -14.78 6.70 -11.59
C PHE A 150 -15.67 7.90 -11.95
N ASP A 151 -15.61 8.93 -11.09
CA ASP A 151 -15.90 10.32 -11.46
C ASP A 151 -14.62 10.98 -12.02
#